data_AF-A0A7J5E5X8-F1
#
_entry.id   AF-A0A7J5E5X8-F1
#
_cell.length_a   1.000
_cell.length_b   1.000
_cell.length_c   1.000
_cell.angle_alpha   90.00
_cell.angle_beta   90.00
_cell.angle_gamma   90.00
#
_symmetry.space_group_name_H-M   'P 1'
#
loop_
_entity.id
_entity.type
_entity.pdbx_description
1 polymer ?
#
loop_
_entity_poly.entity_id
_entity_poly.type
_entity_poly.pdbx_seq_one_letter_code
_entity_poly.pdbx_strand_id
1 'polypeptide(L)'
;VVLDDIFYFGDYFGYFDQKQLDWLKQDLSFVEKGKTVVVFTHIPPYNKQHERQGFTEPNPGLVVVNRELLYKILEPYKSFIITGHMHESEYLTDGGSEIHVCGAVCGAWWTGPICNDGTPNGYLVYNAKGSGLSWQYKSAGFDINHQMRVYKNVRELPDKILANVWTVDNNWEVNWYEDGMKKGRMERILAQDPLAIELQFGKDLPKRIPAVEPAFTDHIFSAEVAGSGKEIIVEAIDRWGRIYTEKIII
;
A
#
# COMPACT_ATOMS: atom_id res chain seq x y z
N VAL A 1 -0.91 3.57 -20.12
CA VAL A 1 0.13 2.79 -20.83
C VAL A 1 0.63 1.68 -19.93
N VAL A 2 1.08 0.55 -20.47
CA VAL A 2 1.68 -0.54 -19.70
C VAL A 2 3.10 -0.71 -20.20
N LEU A 3 4.07 -0.76 -19.30
CA LEU A 3 5.49 -0.91 -19.62
C LEU A 3 5.99 -2.23 -19.04
N ASP A 4 6.85 -2.90 -19.79
CA ASP A 4 7.60 -4.06 -19.30
C ASP A 4 8.89 -3.56 -18.64
N ASP A 5 9.07 -3.93 -17.38
CA ASP A 5 10.17 -3.48 -16.54
C ASP A 5 10.93 -4.63 -15.87
N ILE A 6 10.65 -5.88 -16.24
CA ILE A 6 11.37 -7.03 -15.71
C ILE A 6 12.53 -7.36 -16.65
N PHE A 7 13.75 -7.07 -16.20
CA PHE A 7 14.96 -7.42 -16.95
C PHE A 7 15.71 -8.55 -16.25
N TYR A 8 16.22 -9.52 -17.03
CA TYR A 8 16.97 -10.67 -16.52
C TYR A 8 18.38 -10.73 -17.12
N PHE A 9 19.40 -10.71 -16.26
CA PHE A 9 20.79 -10.94 -16.64
C PHE A 9 21.54 -11.68 -15.52
N GLY A 10 21.31 -12.99 -15.42
CA GLY A 10 21.81 -13.83 -14.33
C GLY A 10 21.02 -13.70 -13.03
N ASP A 11 20.52 -12.50 -12.76
CA ASP A 11 19.48 -12.18 -11.77
C ASP A 11 18.44 -11.23 -12.41
N TYR A 12 17.27 -11.07 -11.79
CA TYR A 12 16.26 -10.11 -12.26
C TYR A 12 16.33 -8.77 -11.52
N PHE A 13 16.04 -7.68 -12.24
CA PHE A 13 15.96 -6.34 -11.68
C PHE A 13 14.99 -5.46 -12.47
N GLY A 14 14.50 -4.40 -11.84
CA GLY A 14 13.62 -3.45 -12.49
C GLY A 14 14.38 -2.56 -13.48
N TYR A 15 14.00 -2.56 -14.76
CA TYR A 15 14.65 -1.73 -15.78
C TYR A 15 13.77 -1.50 -17.01
N PHE A 16 13.67 -0.24 -17.47
CA PHE A 16 13.05 0.09 -18.75
C PHE A 16 14.08 0.12 -19.88
N ASP A 17 13.84 -0.65 -20.94
CA ASP A 17 14.67 -0.54 -22.14
C ASP A 17 14.47 0.81 -22.88
N GLN A 18 15.50 1.24 -23.60
CA GLN A 18 15.48 2.53 -24.28
C GLN A 18 14.39 2.60 -25.37
N LYS A 19 14.06 1.48 -26.01
CA LYS A 19 13.06 1.43 -27.10
C LYS A 19 11.67 1.73 -26.55
N GLN A 20 11.32 1.20 -25.37
CA GLN A 20 10.07 1.49 -24.67
C GLN A 20 10.02 2.96 -24.22
N LEU A 21 11.12 3.51 -23.70
CA LEU A 21 11.18 4.91 -23.28
C LEU A 21 11.02 5.87 -24.46
N ASP A 22 11.66 5.59 -25.59
CA ASP A 22 11.54 6.39 -26.81
C ASP A 22 10.12 6.32 -27.38
N TRP A 23 9.53 5.13 -27.41
CA TRP A 23 8.13 4.93 -27.79
C TRP A 23 7.19 5.73 -26.89
N LEU A 24 7.34 5.63 -25.57
CA LEU A 24 6.49 6.34 -24.60
C LEU A 24 6.57 7.85 -24.81
N LYS A 25 7.79 8.38 -25.01
CA LYS A 25 7.99 9.80 -25.29
C LYS A 25 7.28 10.25 -26.57
N GLN A 26 7.30 9.41 -27.61
CA GLN A 26 6.60 9.69 -28.86
C GLN A 26 5.07 9.60 -28.70
N ASP A 27 4.58 8.58 -28.02
CA ASP A 27 3.15 8.37 -27.76
C ASP A 27 2.55 9.54 -26.97
N LEU A 28 3.25 9.96 -25.90
CA LEU A 28 2.83 11.09 -25.09
C LEU A 28 2.95 12.44 -25.80
N SER A 29 3.68 12.56 -26.92
CA SER A 29 3.77 13.82 -27.68
C SER A 29 2.43 14.30 -28.24
N PHE A 30 1.45 13.40 -28.34
CA PHE A 30 0.06 13.70 -28.74
C PHE A 30 -0.83 14.09 -27.56
N VAL A 31 -0.35 13.98 -26.32
CA VAL A 31 -1.09 14.28 -25.09
C VAL A 31 -0.78 15.72 -24.67
N GLU A 32 -1.81 16.51 -24.41
CA GLU A 32 -1.65 17.87 -23.87
C GLU A 32 -0.95 17.80 -22.50
N LYS A 33 0.06 18.67 -22.29
CA LYS A 33 0.77 18.78 -21.01
C LYS A 33 -0.23 19.09 -19.88
N GLY A 34 0.04 18.58 -18.68
CA GLY A 34 -0.81 18.70 -17.50
C GLY A 34 -2.02 17.75 -17.47
N LYS A 35 -2.29 17.00 -18.54
CA LYS A 35 -3.28 15.90 -18.50
C LYS A 35 -2.76 14.75 -17.63
N THR A 36 -3.69 13.89 -17.24
CA THR A 36 -3.39 12.69 -16.47
C THR A 36 -2.81 11.60 -17.35
N VAL A 37 -1.69 11.03 -16.93
CA VAL A 37 -1.09 9.84 -17.54
C VAL A 37 -1.04 8.75 -16.49
N VAL A 38 -1.61 7.58 -16.80
CA VAL A 38 -1.54 6.39 -15.95
C VAL A 38 -0.59 5.38 -16.59
N VAL A 39 0.45 5.02 -15.85
CA VAL A 39 1.46 4.04 -16.25
C VAL A 39 1.29 2.81 -15.37
N PHE A 40 1.28 1.62 -15.99
CA PHE A 40 1.32 0.36 -15.27
C PHE A 40 2.69 -0.29 -15.44
N THR A 41 3.25 -0.77 -14.33
CA THR A 41 4.54 -1.48 -14.27
C THR A 41 4.41 -2.72 -13.39
N HIS A 42 5.31 -3.70 -13.50
CA HIS A 42 5.30 -4.82 -12.56
C HIS A 42 6.08 -4.48 -11.30
N ILE A 43 7.35 -4.10 -11.44
CA ILE A 43 8.23 -3.67 -10.37
C ILE A 43 7.95 -2.18 -10.09
N PRO A 44 7.82 -1.77 -8.82
CA PRO A 44 7.60 -0.35 -8.55
C PRO A 44 8.82 0.46 -9.00
N PRO A 45 8.62 1.64 -9.64
CA PRO A 45 9.74 2.56 -9.85
C PRO A 45 10.46 2.85 -8.54
N TYR A 46 9.70 3.09 -7.47
CA TYR A 46 10.22 3.22 -6.12
C TYR A 46 9.21 2.73 -5.06
N ASN A 47 9.73 2.30 -3.91
CA ASN A 47 8.98 1.94 -2.71
C ASN A 47 9.88 2.10 -1.48
N LYS A 48 9.30 2.14 -0.28
CA LYS A 48 10.05 2.34 0.97
C LYS A 48 10.33 1.07 1.76
N GLN A 49 10.23 -0.12 1.15
CA GLN A 49 10.42 -1.38 1.86
C GLN A 49 11.79 -1.44 2.56
N HIS A 50 12.85 -1.02 1.87
CA HIS A 50 14.20 -0.97 2.44
C HIS A 50 14.28 -0.01 3.66
N GLU A 51 13.65 1.16 3.60
CA GLU A 51 13.58 2.12 4.72
C GLU A 51 12.85 1.51 5.92
N ARG A 52 11.71 0.85 5.66
CA ARG A 52 10.91 0.15 6.69
C ARG A 52 11.68 -1.00 7.35
N GLN A 53 12.64 -1.58 6.66
CA GLN A 53 13.51 -2.64 7.15
C GLN A 53 14.86 -2.14 7.70
N GLY A 54 15.12 -0.83 7.67
CA GLY A 54 16.35 -0.22 8.18
C GLY A 54 17.58 -0.37 7.27
N PHE A 55 17.38 -0.71 5.99
CA PHE A 55 18.43 -0.70 4.98
C PHE A 55 18.60 0.69 4.37
N THR A 56 19.82 1.00 3.91
CA THR A 56 20.14 2.31 3.32
C THR A 56 19.74 2.45 1.85
N GLU A 57 19.67 1.33 1.12
CA GLU A 57 19.42 1.31 -0.32
C GLU A 57 18.42 0.19 -0.66
N PRO A 58 17.57 0.37 -1.68
CA PRO A 58 16.66 -0.67 -2.14
C PRO A 58 17.39 -1.80 -2.87
N ASN A 59 16.83 -3.01 -2.80
CA ASN A 59 17.26 -4.12 -3.64
C ASN A 59 16.89 -3.83 -5.11
N PRO A 60 17.80 -3.96 -6.09
CA PRO A 60 17.51 -3.79 -7.51
C PRO A 60 16.38 -4.67 -8.07
N GLY A 61 16.11 -5.82 -7.45
CA GLY A 61 14.96 -6.68 -7.76
C GLY A 61 13.62 -6.07 -7.37
N LEU A 62 13.61 -5.12 -6.43
CA LEU A 62 12.41 -4.54 -5.85
C LEU A 62 12.15 -3.11 -6.32
N VAL A 63 13.02 -2.51 -7.14
CA VAL A 63 12.85 -1.16 -7.69
C VAL A 63 13.30 -1.08 -9.14
N VAL A 64 12.78 -0.11 -9.90
CA VAL A 64 13.32 0.20 -11.23
C VAL A 64 14.57 1.07 -11.12
N VAL A 65 15.73 0.53 -11.51
CA VAL A 65 17.03 1.17 -11.30
C VAL A 65 17.25 2.41 -12.16
N ASN A 66 16.59 2.50 -13.33
CA ASN A 66 16.66 3.64 -14.25
C ASN A 66 15.38 4.50 -14.24
N ARG A 67 14.60 4.47 -13.14
CA ARG A 67 13.32 5.19 -12.99
C ARG A 67 13.37 6.68 -13.32
N GLU A 68 14.50 7.35 -13.10
CA GLU A 68 14.69 8.77 -13.42
C GLU A 68 14.41 9.09 -14.90
N LEU A 69 14.67 8.14 -15.80
CA LEU A 69 14.34 8.31 -17.23
C LEU A 69 12.83 8.33 -17.46
N LEU A 70 12.07 7.49 -16.75
CA LEU A 70 10.61 7.50 -16.79
C LEU A 70 10.08 8.81 -16.19
N TYR A 71 10.58 9.22 -15.03
CA TYR A 71 10.15 10.47 -14.38
C TYR A 71 10.34 11.69 -15.27
N LYS A 72 11.49 11.79 -15.96
CA LYS A 72 11.73 12.88 -16.91
C LYS A 72 10.75 12.91 -18.08
N ILE A 73 10.28 11.75 -18.55
CA ILE A 73 9.25 11.68 -19.60
C ILE A 73 7.88 12.11 -19.05
N LEU A 74 7.60 11.79 -17.78
CA LEU A 74 6.33 12.06 -17.12
C LEU A 74 6.20 13.47 -16.52
N GLU A 75 7.31 14.17 -16.27
CA GLU A 75 7.37 15.52 -15.67
C GLU A 75 6.33 16.52 -16.23
N PRO A 76 6.02 16.56 -17.54
CA PRO A 76 5.03 17.50 -18.07
C PRO A 76 3.57 17.15 -17.74
N TYR A 77 3.28 16.02 -17.09
CA TYR A 77 1.95 15.45 -16.90
C TYR A 77 1.62 15.24 -15.42
N LYS A 78 0.34 15.05 -15.12
CA LYS A 78 -0.06 14.51 -13.82
C LYS A 78 0.04 12.98 -13.88
N SER A 79 1.13 12.41 -13.39
CA SER A 79 1.41 10.98 -13.52
C SER A 79 0.97 10.16 -12.31
N PHE A 80 0.32 9.03 -12.60
CA PHE A 80 0.04 7.96 -11.66
C PHE A 80 0.72 6.69 -12.16
N ILE A 81 1.51 6.05 -11.30
CA ILE A 81 2.17 4.78 -11.61
C ILE A 81 1.54 3.71 -10.73
N ILE A 82 0.87 2.75 -11.36
CA ILE A 82 0.17 1.65 -10.69
C ILE A 82 1.01 0.39 -10.88
N THR A 83 1.47 -0.18 -9.78
CA THR A 83 2.48 -1.25 -9.79
C THR A 83 2.13 -2.37 -8.81
N GLY A 84 2.79 -3.52 -8.95
CA GLY A 84 2.63 -4.67 -8.07
C GLY A 84 3.95 -5.11 -7.46
N HIS A 85 4.28 -6.39 -7.65
CA HIS A 85 5.53 -7.05 -7.26
C HIS A 85 5.79 -7.21 -5.75
N MET A 86 5.44 -6.23 -4.92
CA MET A 86 5.84 -6.22 -3.50
C MET A 86 5.04 -7.14 -2.60
N HIS A 87 3.84 -7.58 -3.02
CA HIS A 87 2.90 -8.28 -2.13
C HIS A 87 2.60 -7.48 -0.85
N GLU A 88 2.60 -6.16 -0.98
CA GLU A 88 2.31 -5.14 0.03
C GLU A 88 1.46 -4.04 -0.64
N SER A 89 0.79 -3.22 0.15
CA SER A 89 0.07 -2.03 -0.28
C SER A 89 0.81 -0.80 0.19
N GLU A 90 1.19 0.08 -0.74
CA GLU A 90 1.87 1.33 -0.42
C GLU A 90 1.41 2.45 -1.35
N TYR A 91 1.22 3.64 -0.80
CA TYR A 91 1.07 4.86 -1.57
C TYR A 91 2.22 5.81 -1.23
N LEU A 92 2.89 6.34 -2.25
CA LEU A 92 3.95 7.30 -2.10
C LEU A 92 4.01 8.26 -3.29
N THR A 93 4.82 9.32 -3.15
CA THR A 93 5.16 10.22 -4.25
C THR A 93 6.66 10.21 -4.46
N ASP A 94 7.10 10.02 -5.70
CA ASP A 94 8.51 10.06 -6.09
C ASP A 94 8.64 10.58 -7.52
N GLY A 95 9.71 11.34 -7.82
CA GLY A 95 9.94 11.88 -9.16
C GLY A 95 8.79 12.72 -9.75
N GLY A 96 8.00 13.38 -8.90
CA GLY A 96 6.80 14.14 -9.31
C GLY A 96 5.58 13.28 -9.66
N SER A 97 5.65 11.95 -9.49
CA SER A 97 4.59 11.00 -9.77
C SER A 97 3.95 10.47 -8.49
N GLU A 98 2.65 10.15 -8.54
CA GLU A 98 1.96 9.36 -7.50
C GLU A 98 2.18 7.87 -7.80
N ILE A 99 2.74 7.09 -6.87
CA ILE A 99 3.04 5.67 -7.02
C ILE A 99 2.12 4.86 -6.12
N HIS A 100 1.46 3.86 -6.70
CA HIS A 100 0.52 2.97 -6.04
C HIS A 100 1.04 1.54 -6.15
N VAL A 101 1.71 1.08 -5.10
CA VAL A 101 2.02 -0.33 -4.95
C VAL A 101 0.75 -1.04 -4.50
N CYS A 102 0.19 -1.84 -5.39
CA CYS A 102 -1.07 -2.53 -5.17
C CYS A 102 -0.82 -3.83 -4.41
N GLY A 103 -1.61 -4.04 -3.33
CA GLY A 103 -1.70 -5.35 -2.71
C GLY A 103 -2.06 -6.44 -3.73
N ALA A 104 -1.64 -7.67 -3.46
CA ALA A 104 -1.75 -8.76 -4.42
C ALA A 104 -3.07 -9.53 -4.28
N VAL A 105 -3.66 -9.92 -5.41
CA VAL A 105 -4.85 -10.81 -5.44
C VAL A 105 -4.57 -12.14 -4.72
N CYS A 106 -3.33 -12.62 -4.78
CA CYS A 106 -2.90 -13.84 -4.11
C CYS A 106 -2.45 -13.64 -2.66
N GLY A 107 -2.49 -12.43 -2.11
CA GLY A 107 -1.83 -12.12 -0.84
C GLY A 107 -0.35 -12.44 -0.89
N ALA A 108 0.23 -12.92 0.20
CA ALA A 108 1.60 -13.43 0.22
C ALA A 108 1.71 -14.81 -0.46
N TRP A 109 1.58 -14.87 -1.79
CA TRP A 109 1.73 -16.08 -2.62
C TRP A 109 0.80 -17.24 -2.26
N TRP A 110 -0.49 -16.94 -2.03
CA TRP A 110 -1.53 -17.92 -1.70
C TRP A 110 -1.22 -18.74 -0.44
N THR A 111 -0.45 -18.18 0.48
CA THR A 111 -0.16 -18.77 1.79
C THR A 111 -1.25 -18.48 2.81
N GLY A 112 -2.09 -17.47 2.55
CA GLY A 112 -3.18 -17.04 3.41
C GLY A 112 -4.07 -15.98 2.74
N PRO A 113 -4.94 -15.32 3.52
CA PRO A 113 -5.90 -14.33 3.03
C PRO A 113 -5.34 -12.90 2.98
N ILE A 114 -4.04 -12.71 3.25
CA ILE A 114 -3.38 -11.41 3.35
C ILE A 114 -2.01 -11.40 2.67
N CYS A 115 -1.60 -10.21 2.25
CA CYS A 115 -0.25 -9.76 1.94
C CYS A 115 0.69 -9.79 3.17
N ASN A 116 1.97 -9.52 2.94
CA ASN A 116 2.98 -9.50 4.02
C ASN A 116 2.74 -8.38 5.04
N ASP A 117 2.08 -7.30 4.64
CA ASP A 117 1.75 -6.13 5.46
C ASP A 117 0.34 -6.17 6.08
N GLY A 118 -0.34 -7.32 6.00
CA GLY A 118 -1.70 -7.50 6.51
C GLY A 118 -2.83 -7.05 5.58
N THR A 119 -2.51 -6.47 4.42
CA THR A 119 -3.51 -6.10 3.40
C THR A 119 -4.25 -7.34 2.90
N PRO A 120 -5.59 -7.40 2.91
CA PRO A 120 -6.33 -8.55 2.40
C PRO A 120 -6.02 -8.84 0.94
N ASN A 121 -6.15 -10.10 0.51
CA ASN A 121 -6.19 -10.43 -0.91
C ASN A 121 -7.21 -9.54 -1.63
N GLY A 122 -6.83 -8.91 -2.74
CA GLY A 122 -7.71 -7.94 -3.38
C GLY A 122 -7.07 -7.19 -4.53
N TYR A 123 -7.70 -6.07 -4.90
CA TYR A 123 -7.28 -5.20 -5.99
C TYR A 123 -7.73 -3.76 -5.74
N LEU A 124 -7.08 -2.78 -6.37
CA LEU A 124 -7.51 -1.39 -6.34
C LEU A 124 -8.56 -1.12 -7.43
N VAL A 125 -9.62 -0.40 -7.08
CA VAL A 125 -10.64 0.08 -8.03
C VAL A 125 -10.41 1.56 -8.27
N TYR A 126 -10.15 1.93 -9.52
CA TYR A 126 -9.96 3.31 -9.94
C TYR A 126 -11.20 3.84 -10.67
N ASN A 127 -11.66 5.03 -10.31
CA ASN A 127 -12.71 5.77 -11.00
C ASN A 127 -12.11 7.02 -11.66
N ALA A 128 -12.24 7.10 -12.99
CA ALA A 128 -11.78 8.23 -13.79
C ALA A 128 -12.93 9.13 -14.21
N LYS A 129 -12.78 10.45 -13.98
CA LYS A 129 -13.70 11.48 -14.46
C LYS A 129 -12.90 12.64 -15.04
N GLY A 130 -12.80 12.69 -16.37
CA GLY A 130 -11.85 13.59 -17.04
C GLY A 130 -10.42 13.27 -16.60
N SER A 131 -9.66 14.30 -16.19
CA SER A 131 -8.32 14.15 -15.59
C SER A 131 -8.33 13.82 -14.08
N GLY A 132 -9.51 13.66 -13.48
CA GLY A 132 -9.65 13.28 -12.08
C GLY A 132 -9.57 11.77 -11.91
N LEU A 133 -8.77 11.31 -10.95
CA LEU A 133 -8.74 9.92 -10.50
C LEU A 133 -9.10 9.84 -9.01
N SER A 134 -9.92 8.85 -8.67
CA SER A 134 -10.12 8.41 -7.30
C SER A 134 -9.99 6.90 -7.21
N TRP A 135 -9.64 6.38 -6.04
CA TRP A 135 -9.46 4.95 -5.84
C TRP A 135 -9.97 4.50 -4.47
N GLN A 136 -10.22 3.19 -4.36
CA GLN A 136 -10.52 2.47 -3.11
C GLN A 136 -9.96 1.05 -3.23
N TYR A 137 -9.52 0.47 -2.13
CA TYR A 137 -9.12 -0.94 -2.10
C TYR A 137 -10.36 -1.84 -2.12
N LYS A 138 -10.33 -2.94 -2.85
CA LYS A 138 -11.40 -3.94 -2.84
C LYS A 138 -10.85 -5.27 -2.37
N SER A 139 -10.98 -5.52 -1.07
CA SER A 139 -10.70 -6.84 -0.50
C SER A 139 -11.64 -7.90 -1.10
N ALA A 140 -11.08 -9.05 -1.46
CA ALA A 140 -11.82 -10.18 -1.96
C ALA A 140 -12.74 -10.74 -0.86
N GLY A 141 -14.03 -10.90 -1.16
CA GLY A 141 -15.02 -11.42 -0.20
C GLY A 141 -15.63 -10.39 0.77
N PHE A 142 -15.18 -9.13 0.76
CA PHE A 142 -15.72 -8.07 1.64
C PHE A 142 -16.49 -7.00 0.86
N ASP A 143 -17.18 -6.09 1.54
CA ASP A 143 -17.73 -4.89 0.90
C ASP A 143 -16.61 -3.90 0.49
N ILE A 144 -16.86 -2.98 -0.45
CA ILE A 144 -15.89 -1.95 -0.84
C ILE A 144 -15.52 -1.02 0.33
N ASN A 145 -16.38 -0.91 1.36
CA ASN A 145 -16.10 -0.07 2.53
C ASN A 145 -15.17 -0.73 3.56
N HIS A 146 -14.80 -2.01 3.37
CA HIS A 146 -13.79 -2.67 4.20
C HIS A 146 -12.39 -2.14 3.83
N GLN A 147 -11.97 -1.07 4.49
CA GLN A 147 -10.69 -0.37 4.24
C GLN A 147 -9.69 -0.47 5.41
N MET A 148 -10.06 -1.12 6.51
CA MET A 148 -9.17 -1.33 7.64
C MET A 148 -9.47 -2.60 8.42
N ARG A 149 -8.51 -3.01 9.26
CA ARG A 149 -8.73 -3.99 10.33
C ARG A 149 -8.27 -3.39 11.66
N VAL A 150 -9.08 -3.55 12.70
CA VAL A 150 -8.79 -3.04 14.05
C VAL A 150 -8.45 -4.18 14.99
N TYR A 151 -7.44 -3.98 15.82
CA TYR A 151 -6.92 -4.94 16.78
C TYR A 151 -6.89 -4.35 18.20
N LYS A 152 -7.13 -5.21 19.18
CA LYS A 152 -6.92 -4.97 20.61
C LYS A 152 -6.07 -6.08 21.20
N ASN A 153 -5.55 -5.88 22.41
CA ASN A 153 -4.75 -6.88 23.15
C ASN A 153 -3.56 -7.40 22.33
N VAL A 154 -2.95 -6.53 21.52
CA VAL A 154 -1.76 -6.88 20.74
C VAL A 154 -0.62 -7.10 21.71
N ARG A 155 0.02 -8.28 21.66
CA ARG A 155 0.98 -8.72 22.68
C ARG A 155 2.12 -7.71 22.89
N GLU A 156 2.63 -7.15 21.80
CA GLU A 156 3.75 -6.19 21.80
C GLU A 156 3.32 -4.79 22.27
N LEU A 157 2.02 -4.47 22.16
CA LEU A 157 1.44 -3.17 22.49
C LEU A 157 0.11 -3.36 23.26
N PRO A 158 0.14 -3.95 24.47
CA PRO A 158 -1.07 -4.43 25.15
C PRO A 158 -2.03 -3.30 25.55
N ASP A 159 -1.50 -2.10 25.78
CA ASP A 159 -2.27 -0.91 26.18
C ASP A 159 -2.76 -0.07 24.98
N LYS A 160 -2.58 -0.58 23.76
CA LYS A 160 -2.94 0.12 22.53
C LYS A 160 -4.00 -0.62 21.72
N ILE A 161 -4.80 0.16 21.00
CA ILE A 161 -5.50 -0.31 19.81
C ILE A 161 -4.68 -0.02 18.57
N LEU A 162 -4.69 -0.95 17.63
CA LEU A 162 -4.08 -0.78 16.32
C LEU A 162 -5.14 -0.81 15.23
N ALA A 163 -4.97 -0.01 14.19
CA ALA A 163 -5.75 -0.09 12.96
C ALA A 163 -4.80 -0.18 11.77
N ASN A 164 -4.90 -1.26 11.00
CA ASN A 164 -4.22 -1.38 9.72
C ASN A 164 -5.14 -0.82 8.63
N VAL A 165 -4.79 0.32 8.03
CA VAL A 165 -5.64 1.07 7.07
C VAL A 165 -5.00 1.05 5.69
N TRP A 166 -5.53 0.26 4.76
CA TRP A 166 -4.85 -0.02 3.49
C TRP A 166 -4.95 1.13 2.49
N THR A 167 -3.97 1.25 1.59
CA THR A 167 -3.91 2.27 0.51
C THR A 167 -3.94 3.72 1.00
N VAL A 168 -3.68 3.91 2.29
CA VAL A 168 -3.72 5.19 2.97
C VAL A 168 -2.62 6.11 2.47
N ASP A 169 -2.96 7.36 2.24
CA ASP A 169 -2.02 8.40 1.87
C ASP A 169 -1.94 9.49 2.95
N ASN A 170 -1.09 10.50 2.75
CA ASN A 170 -0.83 11.53 3.75
C ASN A 170 -2.04 12.47 4.02
N ASN A 171 -3.05 12.45 3.15
CA ASN A 171 -4.26 13.27 3.31
C ASN A 171 -5.40 12.53 4.02
N TRP A 172 -5.20 11.27 4.43
CA TRP A 172 -6.19 10.56 5.23
C TRP A 172 -6.13 10.96 6.70
N GLU A 173 -7.30 10.98 7.33
CA GLU A 173 -7.45 11.15 8.77
C GLU A 173 -7.98 9.87 9.40
N VAL A 174 -7.35 9.42 10.49
CA VAL A 174 -7.78 8.25 11.25
C VAL A 174 -8.08 8.69 12.68
N ASN A 175 -9.34 8.59 13.06
CA ASN A 175 -9.86 8.97 14.38
C ASN A 175 -10.33 7.73 15.12
N TRP A 176 -10.40 7.81 16.45
CA TRP A 176 -10.99 6.76 17.25
C TRP A 176 -11.96 7.30 18.30
N TYR A 177 -12.93 6.45 18.63
CA TYR A 177 -14.02 6.71 19.54
C TYR A 177 -14.09 5.59 20.57
N GLU A 178 -14.44 5.94 21.80
CA GLU A 178 -14.66 5.02 22.91
C GLU A 178 -16.06 5.32 23.46
N ASP A 179 -16.93 4.29 23.50
CA ASP A 179 -18.33 4.40 23.95
C ASP A 179 -19.09 5.60 23.32
N GLY A 180 -18.89 5.82 22.02
CA GLY A 180 -19.51 6.89 21.24
C GLY A 180 -18.87 8.28 21.40
N MET A 181 -17.85 8.44 22.25
CA MET A 181 -17.14 9.72 22.42
C MET A 181 -15.86 9.75 21.57
N LYS A 182 -15.67 10.80 20.77
CA LYS A 182 -14.41 11.00 20.02
C LYS A 182 -13.26 11.22 21.00
N LYS A 183 -12.26 10.34 20.96
CA LYS A 183 -11.10 10.39 21.87
C LYS A 183 -9.91 11.09 21.25
N GLY A 184 -9.76 11.02 19.93
CA GLY A 184 -8.75 11.78 19.21
C GLY A 184 -8.37 11.16 17.87
N ARG A 185 -7.31 11.71 17.27
CA ARG A 185 -6.65 11.16 16.09
C ARG A 185 -5.71 10.03 16.52
N MET A 186 -5.62 8.97 15.71
CA MET A 186 -4.64 7.90 15.90
C MET A 186 -3.28 8.29 15.29
N GLU A 187 -2.20 7.85 15.92
CA GLU A 187 -0.82 8.07 15.47
C GLU A 187 -0.41 7.00 14.46
N ARG A 188 0.09 7.39 13.29
CA ARG A 188 0.67 6.46 12.32
C ARG A 188 2.03 5.97 12.85
N ILE A 189 2.23 4.65 12.91
CA ILE A 189 3.45 4.02 13.42
C ILE A 189 4.00 3.02 12.39
N LEU A 190 5.32 2.79 12.45
CA LEU A 190 5.96 1.67 11.76
C LEU A 190 5.79 0.41 12.60
N ALA A 191 5.02 -0.56 12.11
CA ALA A 191 4.79 -1.82 12.81
C ALA A 191 4.46 -2.94 11.82
N GLN A 192 4.53 -4.19 12.29
CA GLN A 192 3.98 -5.34 11.57
C GLN A 192 2.51 -5.50 11.90
N ASP A 193 1.72 -5.99 10.94
CA ASP A 193 0.31 -6.29 11.16
C ASP A 193 0.13 -7.51 12.09
N PRO A 194 -0.70 -7.42 13.15
CA PRO A 194 -0.91 -8.53 14.07
C PRO A 194 -1.38 -9.84 13.42
N LEU A 195 -2.24 -9.78 12.39
CA LEU A 195 -2.68 -10.98 11.68
C LEU A 195 -1.57 -11.54 10.79
N ALA A 196 -0.75 -10.68 10.17
CA ALA A 196 0.45 -11.12 9.44
C ALA A 196 1.42 -11.87 10.37
N ILE A 197 1.66 -11.37 11.59
CA ILE A 197 2.45 -12.08 12.60
C ILE A 197 1.84 -13.45 12.90
N GLU A 198 0.53 -13.51 13.19
CA GLU A 198 -0.14 -14.77 13.52
C GLU A 198 -0.05 -15.82 12.40
N LEU A 199 -0.19 -15.40 11.14
CA LEU A 199 -0.31 -16.32 10.00
C LEU A 199 1.02 -16.65 9.32
N GLN A 200 2.02 -15.77 9.43
CA GLN A 200 3.25 -15.85 8.65
C GLN A 200 4.50 -16.02 9.53
N PHE A 201 4.49 -15.56 10.78
CA PHE A 201 5.66 -15.64 11.65
C PHE A 201 5.71 -16.96 12.43
N GLY A 202 6.80 -17.71 12.24
CA GLY A 202 7.11 -18.88 13.06
C GLY A 202 7.60 -20.07 12.25
N LYS A 203 8.23 -21.02 12.94
CA LYS A 203 8.98 -22.13 12.32
C LYS A 203 8.20 -22.94 11.28
N ASP A 204 6.89 -23.10 11.49
CA ASP A 204 6.02 -23.93 10.64
C ASP A 204 4.99 -23.09 9.84
N LEU A 205 5.20 -21.77 9.76
CA LEU A 205 4.29 -20.82 9.12
C LEU A 205 5.00 -19.97 8.04
N PRO A 206 4.26 -19.54 7.01
CA PRO A 206 3.05 -20.21 6.56
C PRO A 206 3.41 -21.57 5.94
N LYS A 207 2.59 -22.60 6.19
CA LYS A 207 2.89 -23.99 5.79
C LYS A 207 3.27 -24.19 4.33
N ARG A 208 2.70 -23.38 3.42
CA ARG A 208 2.90 -23.53 1.97
C ARG A 208 4.26 -22.99 1.52
N ILE A 209 4.69 -21.84 2.06
CA ILE A 209 5.95 -21.18 1.70
C ILE A 209 6.56 -20.62 3.00
N PRO A 210 7.33 -21.42 3.75
CA PRO A 210 7.85 -21.03 5.07
C PRO A 210 8.86 -19.86 5.09
N ALA A 211 9.24 -19.33 3.92
CA ALA A 211 10.11 -18.16 3.81
C ALA A 211 9.34 -16.82 3.79
N VAL A 212 8.01 -16.87 3.77
CA VAL A 212 7.15 -15.69 3.83
C VAL A 212 7.09 -15.20 5.26
N GLU A 213 7.49 -13.95 5.48
CA GLU A 213 7.52 -13.31 6.79
C GLU A 213 6.64 -12.03 6.77
N PRO A 214 6.07 -11.62 7.91
CA PRO A 214 5.34 -10.36 8.00
C PRO A 214 6.26 -9.16 7.74
N ALA A 215 5.81 -8.23 6.92
CA ALA A 215 6.53 -7.00 6.60
C ALA A 215 6.19 -5.87 7.59
N PHE A 216 7.17 -5.04 7.92
CA PHE A 216 6.90 -3.75 8.54
C PHE A 216 6.20 -2.85 7.52
N THR A 217 5.17 -2.14 7.98
CA THR A 217 4.39 -1.22 7.16
C THR A 217 4.13 0.09 7.90
N ASP A 218 3.97 1.17 7.13
CA ASP A 218 3.69 2.52 7.61
C ASP A 218 2.19 2.88 7.52
N HIS A 219 1.33 1.88 7.35
CA HIS A 219 -0.13 2.04 7.37
C HIS A 219 -0.81 1.46 8.62
N ILE A 220 -0.04 1.27 9.70
CA ILE A 220 -0.57 0.99 11.05
C ILE A 220 -0.79 2.31 11.79
N PHE A 221 -1.95 2.44 12.41
CA PHE A 221 -2.32 3.55 13.27
C PHE A 221 -2.54 3.04 14.68
N SER A 222 -2.08 3.77 15.69
CA SER A 222 -2.17 3.39 17.09
C SER A 222 -2.82 4.47 17.95
N ALA A 223 -3.51 4.04 19.01
CA ALA A 223 -3.97 4.92 20.08
C ALA A 223 -3.93 4.19 21.43
N GLU A 224 -3.65 4.93 22.50
CA GLU A 224 -3.67 4.41 23.87
C GLU A 224 -5.11 4.30 24.39
N VAL A 225 -5.42 3.18 25.06
CA VAL A 225 -6.75 2.95 25.65
C VAL A 225 -6.65 2.99 27.17
N ALA A 226 -7.44 3.86 27.81
CA ALA A 226 -7.42 4.06 29.26
C ALA A 226 -8.19 2.96 30.06
N GLY A 227 -8.74 1.95 29.38
CA GLY A 227 -9.07 0.67 30.00
C GLY A 227 -10.44 0.52 30.66
N SER A 228 -11.49 1.18 30.16
CA SER A 228 -12.86 0.93 30.69
C SER A 228 -14.00 0.99 29.68
N GLY A 229 -13.73 1.35 28.42
CA GLY A 229 -14.73 1.34 27.37
C GLY A 229 -15.25 -0.07 27.06
N LYS A 230 -16.49 -0.15 26.58
CA LYS A 230 -17.12 -1.39 26.08
C LYS A 230 -17.07 -1.48 24.56
N GLU A 231 -16.91 -0.34 23.90
CA GLU A 231 -16.93 -0.22 22.46
C GLU A 231 -15.81 0.70 21.98
N ILE A 232 -15.10 0.26 20.96
CA ILE A 232 -14.17 1.10 20.20
C ILE A 232 -14.62 1.13 18.74
N ILE A 233 -14.61 2.33 18.17
CA ILE A 233 -14.81 2.56 16.74
C ILE A 233 -13.60 3.30 16.22
N VAL A 234 -12.98 2.78 15.16
CA VAL A 234 -12.00 3.50 14.36
C VAL A 234 -12.68 4.01 13.10
N GLU A 235 -12.46 5.29 12.81
CA GLU A 235 -13.00 6.00 11.66
C GLU A 235 -11.83 6.48 10.79
N ALA A 236 -11.77 6.03 9.55
CA ALA A 236 -10.82 6.51 8.55
C ALA A 236 -11.56 7.35 7.50
N ILE A 237 -11.03 8.53 7.20
CA ILE A 237 -11.56 9.47 6.23
C ILE A 237 -10.55 9.61 5.10
N ASP A 238 -10.92 9.22 3.87
CA ASP A 238 -10.03 9.34 2.72
C ASP A 238 -9.90 10.77 2.19
N ARG A 239 -8.96 10.98 1.26
CA ARG A 239 -8.69 12.29 0.64
C ARG A 239 -9.89 12.89 -0.13
N TRP A 240 -10.96 12.13 -0.37
CA TRP A 240 -12.21 12.62 -0.97
C TRP A 240 -13.35 12.76 0.04
N GLY A 241 -13.08 12.53 1.32
CA GLY A 241 -14.07 12.64 2.40
C GLY A 241 -14.96 11.40 2.56
N ARG A 242 -14.62 10.25 1.97
CA ARG A 242 -15.36 9.01 2.24
C ARG A 242 -14.96 8.50 3.63
N ILE A 243 -15.95 8.02 4.37
CA ILE A 243 -15.79 7.57 5.75
C ILE A 243 -15.91 6.05 5.80
N TYR A 244 -14.93 5.41 6.43
CA TYR A 244 -14.93 3.98 6.71
C TYR A 244 -14.84 3.78 8.22
N THR A 245 -15.64 2.87 8.76
CA THR A 245 -15.66 2.60 10.19
C THR A 245 -15.51 1.11 10.46
N GLU A 246 -14.65 0.78 11.41
CA GLU A 246 -14.52 -0.58 11.95
C GLU A 246 -14.77 -0.53 13.46
N LYS A 247 -15.61 -1.45 13.95
CA LYS A 247 -16.06 -1.48 15.34
C LYS A 247 -15.61 -2.78 16.00
N ILE A 248 -15.07 -2.66 17.20
CA ILE A 248 -14.76 -3.80 18.07
C ILE A 248 -15.43 -3.63 19.43
N ILE A 249 -15.94 -4.73 19.99
CA ILE A 249 -16.51 -4.77 21.35
C ILE A 249 -15.39 -5.20 22.31
N ILE A 250 -15.28 -4.50 23.44
CA ILE A 250 -14.29 -4.76 24.49
C ILE A 250 -14.81 -5.83 25.44
#